data_AF-A0A965YLJ6-F1
#
_entry.id   AF-A0A965YLJ6-F1
#
_cell.length_a   1.000
_cell.length_b   1.000
_cell.length_c   1.000
_cell.angle_alpha   90.00
_cell.angle_beta   90.00
_cell.angle_gamma   90.00
#
_symmetry.space_group_name_H-M   'P 1'
#
loop_
_entity.id
_entity.type
_entity.pdbx_description
1 polymer ?
#
loop_
_entity_poly.entity_id
_entity_poly.type
_entity_poly.pdbx_seq_one_letter_code
_entity_poly.pdbx_strand_id
1 'polypeptide(L)'
;MKLSDYVQKFDNMEKELQASTVNKLTKDQSNIFRDIFATFRDKNVRYAVLDAPSGTGKTTLIRAMQKWSETNSINIVVTASTGKASSALNGQTIHSFMGMRMVANDTASSKDEALQ
;
A
#
# COMPACT_ATOMS: atom_id res chain seq x y z
N MET A 1 -30.33 -10.63 20.82
CA MET A 1 -29.06 -10.00 20.41
C MET A 1 -29.21 -9.60 18.95
N LYS A 2 -28.90 -8.36 18.57
CA LYS A 2 -29.14 -7.85 17.21
C LYS A 2 -27.97 -8.21 16.31
N LEU A 3 -28.22 -8.36 15.01
CA LEU A 3 -27.18 -8.67 14.00
C LEU A 3 -26.05 -7.63 14.00
N SER A 4 -26.38 -6.37 14.26
CA SER A 4 -25.42 -5.27 14.46
C SER A 4 -24.36 -5.59 15.51
N ASP A 5 -24.76 -6.25 16.59
CA ASP A 5 -23.90 -6.52 17.73
C ASP A 5 -22.88 -7.61 17.38
N TYR A 6 -23.26 -8.56 16.51
CA TYR A 6 -22.35 -9.58 15.98
C TYR A 6 -21.34 -9.00 14.99
N VAL A 7 -21.77 -8.12 14.09
CA VAL A 7 -20.89 -7.44 13.14
C VAL A 7 -19.86 -6.60 13.89
N GLN A 8 -20.31 -5.81 14.87
CA GLN A 8 -19.42 -4.98 15.67
C GLN A 8 -18.45 -5.81 16.52
N LYS A 9 -18.90 -6.94 17.06
CA LYS A 9 -18.02 -7.90 17.77
C LYS A 9 -16.98 -8.51 16.84
N PHE A 10 -17.36 -8.82 15.60
CA PHE A 10 -16.44 -9.36 14.59
C PHE A 10 -15.38 -8.32 14.19
N ASP A 11 -15.79 -7.08 13.92
CA ASP A 11 -14.87 -5.98 13.58
C ASP A 11 -13.88 -5.68 14.72
N ASN A 12 -14.36 -5.74 15.97
CA ASN A 12 -13.52 -5.54 17.14
C ASN A 12 -12.53 -6.70 17.33
N MET A 13 -12.97 -7.94 17.14
CA MET A 13 -12.09 -9.11 17.16
C MET A 13 -11.03 -9.05 16.06
N GLU A 14 -11.38 -8.61 14.84
CA GLU A 14 -10.42 -8.45 13.75
C GLU A 14 -9.38 -7.38 14.09
N LYS A 15 -9.80 -6.25 14.66
CA LYS A 15 -8.90 -5.19 15.12
C LYS A 15 -7.98 -5.66 16.26
N GLU A 16 -8.49 -6.43 17.21
CA GLU A 16 -7.70 -7.00 18.32
C GLU A 16 -6.71 -8.05 17.84
N LEU A 17 -7.09 -8.88 16.86
CA LEU A 17 -6.18 -9.85 16.24
C LEU A 17 -5.07 -9.13 15.44
N GLN A 18 -5.40 -8.05 14.74
CA GLN A 18 -4.41 -7.23 14.04
C GLN A 18 -3.50 -6.42 14.98
N ALA A 19 -3.97 -6.03 16.17
CA ALA A 19 -3.17 -5.30 17.16
C ALA A 19 -2.26 -6.21 18.00
N SER A 20 -2.72 -7.42 18.36
CA SER A 20 -1.95 -8.40 19.13
C SER A 20 -0.88 -9.12 18.30
N THR A 21 -1.08 -9.19 16.99
CA THR A 21 -0.06 -9.66 16.05
C THR A 21 0.86 -8.49 15.69
N VAL A 22 1.79 -8.13 16.58
CA VAL A 22 3.00 -7.43 16.14
C VAL A 22 3.66 -8.35 15.12
N ASN A 23 3.33 -8.16 13.84
CA ASN A 23 3.75 -9.01 12.74
C ASN A 23 5.27 -9.00 12.69
N LYS A 24 5.86 -9.99 13.34
CA LYS A 24 7.29 -10.23 13.30
C LYS A 24 7.59 -10.61 11.87
N LEU A 25 8.25 -9.70 11.15
CA LEU A 25 8.71 -9.96 9.79
C LEU A 25 9.51 -11.26 9.78
N THR A 26 9.36 -12.06 8.73
CA THR A 26 10.23 -13.22 8.53
C THR A 26 11.69 -12.76 8.43
N LYS A 27 12.64 -13.70 8.53
CA LYS A 27 14.07 -13.37 8.37
C LYS A 27 14.33 -12.68 7.03
N ASP A 28 13.73 -13.20 5.96
CA ASP A 28 13.91 -12.66 4.61
C ASP A 28 13.27 -11.29 4.46
N GLN A 29 12.03 -11.11 4.93
CA GLN A 29 11.36 -9.81 4.95
C GLN A 29 12.15 -8.78 5.77
N SER A 30 12.75 -9.19 6.90
CA SER A 30 13.57 -8.32 7.75
C SER A 30 14.87 -7.90 7.05
N ASN A 31 15.49 -8.80 6.29
CA ASN A 31 16.68 -8.48 5.51
C ASN A 31 16.34 -7.51 4.37
N ILE A 32 15.31 -7.81 3.59
CA ILE A 32 14.81 -6.92 2.52
C ILE A 32 14.47 -5.52 3.08
N PHE A 33 13.79 -5.47 4.23
CA PHE A 33 13.47 -4.22 4.91
C PHE A 33 14.73 -3.39 5.18
N ARG A 34 15.77 -4.02 5.76
CA ARG A 34 17.03 -3.33 6.07
C ARG A 34 17.73 -2.86 4.80
N ASP A 35 17.77 -3.69 3.77
CA ASP A 35 18.43 -3.37 2.50
C ASP A 35 17.76 -2.18 1.81
N ILE A 36 16.43 -2.12 1.80
CA ILE A 36 15.69 -0.98 1.23
C ILE A 36 16.00 0.31 2.00
N PHE A 37 16.02 0.28 3.34
CA PHE A 37 16.32 1.49 4.12
C PHE A 37 17.79 1.88 4.11
N ALA A 38 18.71 0.93 3.96
CA ALA A 38 20.11 1.22 3.69
C ALA A 38 20.25 1.93 2.34
N THR A 39 19.58 1.41 1.30
CA THR A 39 19.53 2.01 -0.04
C THR A 39 18.94 3.42 -0.01
N PHE A 40 17.84 3.64 0.72
CA PHE A 40 17.24 4.97 0.88
C PHE A 40 18.19 6.01 1.50
N ARG A 41 19.07 5.57 2.42
CA ARG A 41 20.07 6.43 3.06
C ARG A 41 21.28 6.71 2.15
N ASP A 42 21.55 5.83 1.19
CA ASP A 42 22.57 6.06 0.18
C ASP A 42 22.09 7.11 -0.83
N LYS A 43 22.90 8.13 -1.10
CA LYS A 43 22.57 9.19 -2.06
C LYS A 43 22.77 8.76 -3.52
N ASN A 44 23.50 7.66 -3.76
CA ASN A 44 23.85 7.19 -5.09
C ASN A 44 22.84 6.20 -5.67
N VAL A 45 22.03 5.56 -4.84
CA VAL A 45 20.99 4.61 -5.27
C VAL A 45 19.62 5.16 -4.90
N ARG A 46 18.72 5.21 -5.88
CA ARG A 46 17.39 5.85 -5.73
C ARG A 46 16.22 4.90 -5.87
N TYR A 47 16.46 3.65 -6.28
CA TYR A 47 15.43 2.68 -6.57
C TYR A 47 15.79 1.31 -6.03
N ALA A 48 14.76 0.56 -5.64
CA ALA A 48 14.83 -0.84 -5.27
C ALA A 48 13.63 -1.57 -5.89
N VAL A 49 13.83 -2.82 -6.30
CA VAL A 49 12.76 -3.65 -6.87
C VAL A 49 12.59 -4.87 -5.98
N LEU A 50 11.34 -5.13 -5.59
CA LEU A 50 10.96 -6.34 -4.88
C LEU A 50 10.20 -7.26 -5.83
N ASP A 51 10.88 -8.28 -6.33
CA ASP A 51 10.22 -9.39 -7.01
C ASP A 51 9.92 -10.50 -5.99
N ALA A 52 8.65 -10.82 -5.82
CA ALA A 52 8.23 -11.86 -4.90
C ALA A 52 6.91 -12.51 -5.35
N PRO A 53 6.79 -13.85 -5.26
CA PRO A 53 5.56 -14.58 -5.55
C PRO A 53 4.34 -14.11 -4.75
N SER A 54 3.14 -14.44 -5.21
CA SER A 54 1.92 -14.26 -4.42
C SER A 54 1.98 -15.04 -3.09
N GLY A 55 1.33 -14.53 -2.03
CA GLY A 55 1.29 -15.19 -0.72
C GLY A 55 2.54 -15.02 0.16
N THR A 56 3.60 -14.36 -0.32
CA THR A 56 4.87 -14.15 0.42
C THR A 56 4.83 -13.02 1.46
N GLY A 57 3.69 -12.35 1.63
CA GLY A 57 3.52 -11.28 2.61
C GLY A 57 4.06 -9.91 2.18
N LYS A 58 4.12 -9.61 0.87
CA LYS A 58 4.49 -8.27 0.35
C LYS A 58 3.71 -7.14 1.03
N THR A 59 2.41 -7.29 1.18
CA THR A 59 1.53 -6.33 1.87
C THR A 59 1.96 -6.11 3.32
N THR A 60 2.35 -7.18 4.03
CA THR A 60 2.84 -7.12 5.41
C THR A 60 4.15 -6.34 5.49
N LEU A 61 5.08 -6.59 4.56
CA LEU A 61 6.34 -5.85 4.48
C LEU A 61 6.12 -4.35 4.23
N ILE A 62 5.26 -3.99 3.27
CA ILE A 62 4.93 -2.58 2.97
C ILE A 62 4.32 -1.88 4.20
N ARG A 63 3.40 -2.55 4.93
CA ARG A 63 2.81 -2.00 6.16
C ARG A 63 3.84 -1.79 7.27
N ALA A 64 4.80 -2.70 7.41
CA ALA A 64 5.90 -2.53 8.35
C ALA A 64 6.77 -1.32 7.97
N MET A 65 7.02 -1.10 6.67
CA MET A 65 7.76 0.08 6.19
C MET A 65 7.01 1.38 6.46
N GLN A 66 5.68 1.42 6.25
CA GLN A 66 4.84 2.57 6.61
C GLN A 66 4.97 2.90 8.10
N LYS A 67 4.72 1.92 8.98
CA LYS A 67 4.77 2.11 10.44
C LYS A 67 6.15 2.56 10.94
N TRP A 68 7.21 1.99 10.38
CA TRP A 68 8.56 2.40 10.75
C TRP A 68 8.88 3.82 10.26
N SER A 69 8.43 4.18 9.05
CA SER A 69 8.63 5.53 8.51
C SER A 69 7.89 6.57 9.35
N GLU A 70 6.66 6.29 9.77
CA GLU A 70 5.89 7.13 10.70
C GLU A 70 6.63 7.33 12.03
N THR A 71 7.13 6.24 12.62
CA THR A 71 7.88 6.29 13.90
C THR A 71 9.19 7.08 13.79
N ASN A 72 9.82 7.07 12.61
CA ASN A 72 11.11 7.73 12.37
C ASN A 72 10.96 9.09 11.66
N SER A 73 9.75 9.63 11.55
CA SER A 73 9.47 10.91 10.87
C SER A 73 9.99 10.99 9.43
N ILE A 74 9.90 9.87 8.70
CA ILE A 74 10.26 9.79 7.28
C ILE A 74 8.99 9.98 6.45
N ASN A 75 9.01 10.96 5.55
CA ASN A 75 7.92 11.18 4.61
C ASN A 75 7.84 10.01 3.62
N ILE A 76 6.78 9.22 3.72
CA ILE A 76 6.49 8.11 2.83
C ILE A 76 5.16 8.34 2.12
N VAL A 77 5.12 8.03 0.83
CA VAL A 77 3.90 8.00 0.04
C VAL A 77 3.75 6.60 -0.53
N VAL A 78 2.60 5.97 -0.31
CA VAL A 78 2.29 4.66 -0.87
C VAL A 78 1.29 4.80 -2.00
N THR A 79 1.72 4.40 -3.18
CA THR A 79 0.93 4.49 -4.41
C THR A 79 0.71 3.12 -5.03
N ALA A 80 -0.42 2.94 -5.71
CA ALA A 80 -0.67 1.78 -6.56
C ALA A 80 -1.26 2.19 -7.92
N SER A 81 -1.24 1.29 -8.90
CA SER A 81 -1.78 1.56 -10.24
C SER A 81 -3.31 1.60 -10.29
N THR A 82 -4.00 0.84 -9.41
CA THR A 82 -5.46 0.73 -9.39
C THR A 82 -6.05 1.09 -8.03
N GLY A 83 -7.33 1.50 -8.02
CA GLY A 83 -8.06 1.85 -6.81
C GLY A 83 -8.07 0.72 -5.78
N LYS A 84 -8.44 -0.50 -6.18
CA LYS A 84 -8.48 -1.68 -5.29
C LYS A 84 -7.12 -1.97 -4.64
N ALA A 85 -6.03 -1.90 -5.42
CA ALA A 85 -4.69 -2.13 -4.89
C ALA A 85 -4.27 -1.02 -3.91
N SER A 86 -4.57 0.24 -4.22
CA SER A 86 -4.28 1.36 -3.31
C SER A 86 -5.06 1.25 -2.00
N SER A 87 -6.35 0.88 -2.05
CA SER A 87 -7.17 0.69 -0.85
C SER A 87 -6.64 -0.43 0.04
N ALA A 88 -6.17 -1.54 -0.53
CA ALA A 88 -5.59 -2.64 0.25
C ALA A 88 -4.32 -2.25 1.04
N LEU A 89 -3.60 -1.23 0.56
CA LEU A 89 -2.37 -0.71 1.16
C LEU A 89 -2.60 0.56 1.98
N ASN A 90 -3.86 0.99 2.14
CA ASN A 90 -4.21 2.26 2.75
C ASN A 90 -3.46 3.46 2.13
N GLY A 91 -3.26 3.40 0.82
CA GLY A 91 -2.58 4.41 0.02
C GLY A 91 -3.52 5.05 -1.00
N GLN A 92 -2.92 5.68 -2.01
CA GLN A 92 -3.65 6.31 -3.12
C GLN A 92 -3.22 5.76 -4.48
N THR A 93 -3.97 6.05 -5.53
CA THR A 93 -3.49 5.70 -6.88
C THR A 93 -2.33 6.62 -7.27
N ILE A 94 -1.42 6.13 -8.11
CA ILE A 94 -0.34 6.97 -8.67
C ILE A 94 -0.92 8.17 -9.44
N HIS A 95 -2.06 7.97 -10.10
CA HIS A 95 -2.84 9.01 -10.75
C HIS A 95 -3.28 10.11 -9.78
N SER A 96 -3.90 9.74 -8.66
CA SER A 96 -4.31 10.69 -7.61
C SER A 96 -3.11 11.44 -7.04
N PHE A 97 -2.00 10.73 -6.78
CA PHE A 97 -0.78 11.34 -6.24
C PHE A 97 -0.17 12.37 -7.20
N MET A 98 -0.16 12.08 -8.50
CA MET A 98 0.35 12.99 -9.53
C MET A 98 -0.66 14.07 -9.95
N GLY A 99 -1.86 14.09 -9.35
CA GLY A 99 -2.92 15.04 -9.73
C GLY A 99 -3.55 14.77 -11.10
N MET A 100 -3.36 13.56 -11.65
CA MET A 100 -3.97 13.14 -12.90
C MET A 100 -5.48 12.95 -12.71
N ARG A 101 -6.27 13.66 -13.50
CA ARG A 101 -7.73 13.56 -13.51
C ARG A 101 -8.18 13.05 -14.86
N MET A 102 -9.26 12.29 -14.86
CA MET A 102 -9.96 12.02 -16.12
C MET A 102 -10.56 13.33 -16.62
N VAL A 103 -10.37 13.60 -17.90
CA VAL A 103 -10.94 14.74 -18.61
C VAL A 103 -11.81 14.16 -19.71
N ALA A 104 -12.97 14.76 -19.94
CA ALA A 104 -13.81 14.37 -21.06
C ALA A 104 -13.05 14.64 -22.37
N ASN A 105 -13.00 13.65 -23.25
CA ASN A 105 -12.44 13.84 -24.58
C ASN A 105 -13.51 14.46 -25.50
N ASP A 106 -13.72 15.78 -25.36
CA ASP A 106 -14.71 16.53 -26.14
C ASP A 106 -14.32 16.68 -27.62
N THR A 107 -13.10 16.27 -27.98
CA THR A 107 -12.55 16.31 -29.35
C THR A 107 -12.65 14.98 -30.10
N ALA A 108 -13.23 13.95 -29.47
CA ALA A 108 -13.37 12.63 -30.09
C ALA A 108 -14.32 12.66 -31.29
N SER A 109 -13.87 12.13 -32.43
CA SER A 109 -14.67 12.05 -33.66
C SER A 109 -15.61 10.84 -33.67
N SER A 110 -15.40 9.90 -32.74
CA SER A 110 -16.22 8.70 -32.55
C SER A 110 -16.39 8.36 -31.07
N LYS A 111 -17.43 7.57 -30.74
CA LYS A 111 -17.64 7.06 -29.38
C LYS A 111 -16.46 6.22 -28.89
N ASP A 112 -15.80 5.50 -29.79
CA ASP A 112 -14.66 4.64 -29.46
C ASP A 112 -13.39 5.44 -29.13
N GLU A 113 -13.25 6.65 -29.67
CA GLU A 113 -12.19 7.62 -29.30
C GLU A 113 -12.52 8.38 -28.01
N ALA A 114 -13.82 8.58 -27.71
CA ALA A 114 -14.27 9.30 -26.52
C ALA A 114 -14.13 8.48 -25.23
N LEU A 115 -14.09 7.15 -25.35
CA LEU A 115 -14.04 6.19 -24.23
C LEU A 115 -12.62 5.69 -23.90
N GLN A 116 -11.61 6.10 -24.66
CA GLN A 116 -10.18 5.84 -24.39
C GLN A 116 -9.61 6.86 -23.41
#